data_AF-A0A961KJG9-F1
#
_entry.id   AF-A0A961KJG9-F1
#
_cell.length_a   1.000
_cell.length_b   1.000
_cell.length_c   1.000
_cell.angle_alpha   90.00
_cell.angle_beta   90.00
_cell.angle_gamma   90.00
#
_symmetry.space_group_name_H-M   'P 1'
#
loop_
_entity.id
_entity.type
_entity.pdbx_description
1 polymer ?
#
loop_
_entity_poly.entity_id
_entity_poly.type
_entity_poly.pdbx_seq_one_letter_code
_entity_poly.pdbx_strand_id
1 'polypeptide(L)'
;LRDLGPVAFIAGVEDLRGVDVTDDAIRIGATTTFADLLPAIAPHHPGFAVMLRRFASAQVRAAATVGGNIANGSPIGDSPPALIALDATLHLRKGDSRRAIPLADFFLDYG
;
A
#
# COMPACT_ATOMS: atom_id res chain seq x y z
N LEU A 1 -11.90 -25.83 -7.03
CA LEU A 1 -11.35 -24.61 -6.38
C LEU A 1 -10.50 -25.05 -5.20
N ARG A 2 -9.38 -24.38 -4.95
CA ARG A 2 -8.48 -24.70 -3.82
C ARG A 2 -9.11 -24.21 -2.52
N ASP A 3 -9.04 -25.03 -1.47
CA ASP A 3 -9.42 -24.61 -0.12
C ASP A 3 -8.37 -23.62 0.41
N LEU A 4 -8.83 -22.46 0.87
CA LEU A 4 -7.99 -21.37 1.40
C LEU A 4 -7.85 -21.43 2.92
N GLY A 5 -8.55 -22.34 3.61
CA GLY A 5 -8.59 -22.39 5.07
C GLY A 5 -9.31 -21.17 5.67
N PRO A 6 -8.92 -20.70 6.87
CA PRO A 6 -9.51 -19.53 7.51
C PRO A 6 -9.27 -18.25 6.68
N VAL A 7 -10.33 -17.49 6.41
CA VAL A 7 -10.28 -16.25 5.62
C VAL A 7 -10.81 -15.08 6.45
N ALA A 8 -10.15 -13.92 6.32
CA ALA A 8 -10.62 -12.65 6.84
C ALA A 8 -10.67 -11.60 5.72
N PHE A 9 -11.81 -10.93 5.57
CA PHE A 9 -11.96 -9.81 4.63
C PHE A 9 -11.73 -8.49 5.38
N ILE A 10 -10.68 -7.77 5.02
CA ILE A 10 -10.30 -6.52 5.68
C ILE A 10 -10.78 -5.27 4.93
N ALA A 11 -11.42 -5.41 3.77
CA ALA A 11 -11.85 -4.28 2.95
C ALA A 11 -12.90 -3.37 3.64
N GLY A 12 -13.69 -3.92 4.58
CA GLY A 12 -14.69 -3.17 5.36
C GLY A 12 -14.14 -2.56 6.66
N VAL A 13 -12.83 -2.63 6.89
CA VAL A 13 -12.19 -2.08 8.09
C VAL A 13 -11.80 -0.63 7.77
N GLU A 14 -12.73 0.29 8.02
CA GLU A 14 -12.61 1.71 7.59
C GLU A 14 -11.44 2.45 8.26
N ASP A 15 -11.05 2.09 9.48
CA ASP A 15 -9.90 2.71 10.17
C ASP A 15 -8.54 2.34 9.56
N LEU A 16 -8.51 1.33 8.67
CA LEU A 16 -7.34 0.98 7.87
C LEU A 16 -7.36 1.63 6.47
N ARG A 17 -8.40 2.39 6.12
CA ARG A 17 -8.55 3.05 4.82
C ARG A 17 -8.34 4.56 4.97
N GLY A 18 -7.76 5.18 3.95
CA GLY A 18 -7.63 6.61 3.84
C GLY A 18 -6.20 7.08 3.56
N VAL A 19 -6.12 8.38 3.28
CA VAL A 19 -4.86 9.10 3.14
C VAL A 19 -4.97 10.33 4.03
N ASP A 20 -4.08 10.43 5.00
CA ASP A 20 -3.98 11.55 5.93
C ASP A 20 -2.72 12.35 5.59
N VAL A 21 -2.93 13.57 5.09
CA VAL A 21 -1.85 14.47 4.69
C VAL A 21 -1.64 15.47 5.81
N THR A 22 -0.43 15.45 6.37
CA THR A 22 0.02 16.37 7.42
C THR A 22 1.16 17.23 6.87
N ASP A 23 1.58 18.25 7.61
CA ASP A 23 2.69 19.12 7.22
C ASP A 23 4.02 18.36 7.04
N ASP A 24 4.21 17.27 7.80
CA ASP A 24 5.47 16.52 7.83
C ASP A 24 5.41 15.19 7.07
N ALA A 25 4.22 14.63 6.84
CA ALA A 25 4.07 13.28 6.30
C ALA A 25 2.73 13.04 5.60
N ILE A 26 2.72 12.08 4.67
CA ILE A 26 1.52 11.49 4.09
C ILE A 26 1.37 10.08 4.63
N ARG A 27 0.32 9.83 5.40
CA ARG A 27 0.00 8.52 5.97
C ARG A 27 -1.02 7.82 5.11
N ILE A 28 -0.74 6.57 4.75
CA ILE A 28 -1.59 5.78 3.86
C ILE A 28 -2.07 4.56 4.64
N GLY A 29 -3.38 4.41 4.75
CA GLY A 29 -4.01 3.22 5.32
C GLY A 29 -3.73 1.97 4.47
N ALA A 30 -3.55 0.82 5.12
CA ALA A 30 -3.22 -0.44 4.43
C ALA A 30 -4.33 -0.90 3.46
N THR A 31 -5.59 -0.58 3.74
CA THR A 31 -6.74 -0.95 2.89
C THR A 31 -7.11 0.17 1.90
N THR A 32 -6.33 1.26 1.83
CA THR A 32 -6.48 2.29 0.80
C THR A 32 -6.29 1.71 -0.58
N THR A 33 -7.29 1.89 -1.44
CA THR A 33 -7.22 1.42 -2.82
C THR A 33 -6.31 2.32 -3.66
N PHE A 34 -5.74 1.81 -4.74
CA PHE A 34 -4.99 2.66 -5.67
C PHE A 34 -5.86 3.70 -6.36
N ALA A 35 -7.17 3.46 -6.52
CA ALA A 35 -8.12 4.45 -7.00
C ALA A 35 -8.28 5.63 -6.03
N ASP A 36 -8.27 5.38 -4.72
CA ASP A 36 -8.34 6.42 -3.69
C ASP A 36 -6.99 7.14 -3.52
N LEU A 37 -5.88 6.39 -3.56
CA LEU A 37 -4.54 6.95 -3.39
C LEU A 37 -4.18 7.93 -4.51
N LEU A 38 -4.52 7.59 -5.75
CA LEU A 38 -4.10 8.34 -6.94
C LEU A 38 -4.47 9.84 -6.90
N PRO A 39 -5.73 10.24 -6.67
CA PRO A 39 -6.08 11.66 -6.55
C PRO A 39 -5.49 12.31 -5.30
N ALA A 40 -5.34 11.58 -4.19
CA ALA A 40 -4.78 12.11 -2.96
C ALA A 40 -3.28 12.40 -3.08
N ILE A 41 -2.53 11.57 -3.79
CA ILE A 41 -1.07 11.70 -3.92
C ILE A 41 -0.64 12.62 -5.08
N ALA A 42 -1.52 12.84 -6.07
CA ALA A 42 -1.19 13.62 -7.27
C ALA A 42 -0.73 15.06 -7.00
N PRO A 43 -1.29 15.82 -6.03
CA PRO A 43 -0.81 17.15 -5.69
C PRO A 43 0.59 17.18 -5.09
N HIS A 44 1.00 16.11 -4.40
CA HIS A 44 2.25 16.05 -3.64
C HIS A 44 3.38 15.37 -4.42
N HIS A 45 3.06 14.28 -5.12
CA HIS A 45 4.01 13.49 -5.92
C HIS A 45 3.44 13.20 -7.32
N PRO A 46 3.44 14.19 -8.22
CA PRO A 46 2.85 14.04 -9.56
C PRO A 46 3.52 12.93 -10.39
N GLY A 47 4.84 12.71 -10.21
CA GLY A 47 5.56 11.59 -10.84
C GLY A 47 5.05 10.22 -10.38
N PHE A 48 4.80 10.07 -9.07
CA PHE A 48 4.22 8.83 -8.54
C PHE A 48 2.79 8.62 -9.03
N ALA A 49 1.97 9.69 -9.12
CA ALA A 49 0.63 9.60 -9.69
C ALA A 49 0.64 9.19 -11.18
N VAL A 50 1.60 9.65 -11.99
CA VAL A 50 1.78 9.19 -13.39
C VAL A 50 2.00 7.68 -13.43
N MET A 51 2.85 7.17 -12.54
CA MET A 51 3.12 5.74 -12.43
C MET A 51 1.87 4.96 -12.00
N LEU A 52 1.17 5.41 -10.95
CA LEU A 52 -0.06 4.76 -10.48
C LEU A 52 -1.17 4.76 -11.54
N ARG A 53 -1.25 5.75 -12.44
CA ARG A 53 -2.19 5.71 -13.58
C ARG A 53 -1.96 4.50 -14.50
N ARG A 54 -0.73 3.99 -14.57
CA ARG A 54 -0.34 2.82 -15.37
C ARG A 54 -0.39 1.51 -14.59
N PHE A 55 -0.59 1.57 -13.27
CA PHE A 55 -0.76 0.39 -12.42
C PHE A 55 -2.06 -0.34 -12.79
N ALA A 56 -1.94 -1.48 -13.45
CA ALA A 56 -3.07 -2.31 -13.87
C ALA A 56 -4.19 -1.51 -14.59
N SER A 57 -5.42 -2.02 -14.53
CA SER A 57 -6.62 -1.34 -15.06
C SER A 57 -7.32 -0.51 -13.97
N ALA A 58 -8.26 0.35 -14.39
CA ALA A 58 -9.08 1.12 -13.46
C ALA A 58 -9.88 0.22 -12.49
N GLN A 59 -10.39 -0.92 -12.98
CA GLN A 59 -11.15 -1.88 -12.18
C GLN A 59 -10.26 -2.53 -11.12
N VAL A 60 -9.03 -2.90 -11.47
CA VAL A 60 -8.07 -3.44 -10.50
C VAL A 60 -7.72 -2.37 -9.47
N ARG A 61 -7.46 -1.13 -9.88
CA ARG A 61 -7.16 -0.03 -8.93
C ARG A 61 -8.30 0.27 -7.96
N ALA A 62 -9.56 0.05 -8.37
CA ALA A 62 -10.72 0.26 -7.51
C ALA A 62 -10.86 -0.77 -6.38
N ALA A 63 -10.14 -1.90 -6.45
CA ALA A 63 -10.21 -2.97 -5.44
C ALA A 63 -8.84 -3.30 -4.81
N ALA A 64 -7.74 -3.13 -5.55
CA ALA A 64 -6.40 -3.42 -5.08
C ALA A 64 -5.92 -2.36 -4.09
N THR A 65 -5.37 -2.81 -2.97
CA THR A 65 -4.92 -1.95 -1.88
C THR A 65 -3.40 -1.81 -1.84
N VAL A 66 -2.93 -0.69 -1.28
CA VAL A 66 -1.49 -0.43 -1.09
C VAL A 66 -0.87 -1.48 -0.17
N GLY A 67 -1.52 -1.76 0.97
CA GLY A 67 -1.04 -2.77 1.91
C GLY A 67 -1.03 -4.18 1.30
N GLY A 68 -2.01 -4.52 0.47
CA GLY A 68 -2.04 -5.78 -0.26
C GLY A 68 -0.91 -5.89 -1.29
N ASN A 69 -0.58 -4.80 -2.00
CA ASN A 69 0.53 -4.78 -2.96
C ASN A 69 1.89 -4.97 -2.27
N ILE A 70 2.10 -4.35 -1.10
CA ILE A 70 3.31 -4.53 -0.28
C ILE A 70 3.35 -5.95 0.30
N ALA A 71 2.26 -6.41 0.93
CA ALA A 71 2.20 -7.72 1.58
C ALA A 71 2.33 -8.90 0.60
N ASN A 72 1.97 -8.70 -0.67
CA ASN A 72 2.16 -9.69 -1.72
C ASN A 72 3.64 -9.96 -2.03
N GLY A 73 4.57 -9.05 -1.68
CA GLY A 73 6.00 -9.33 -1.78
C GLY A 73 6.57 -9.50 -3.20
N SER A 74 5.76 -9.26 -4.24
CA SER A 74 6.19 -9.50 -5.62
C SER A 74 7.33 -8.55 -6.02
N PRO A 75 8.45 -9.06 -6.58
CA PRO A 75 9.58 -8.24 -7.01
C PRO A 75 9.25 -7.36 -8.23
N ILE A 76 8.11 -7.61 -8.89
CA ILE A 76 7.58 -6.79 -9.99
C ILE A 76 6.39 -5.94 -9.55
N GLY A 77 6.15 -5.80 -8.24
CA GLY A 77 5.18 -4.86 -7.72
C GLY A 77 5.62 -3.43 -8.06
N ASP A 78 4.71 -2.64 -8.64
CA ASP A 78 5.04 -1.28 -9.05
C ASP A 78 5.19 -0.33 -7.84
N SER A 79 4.30 -0.39 -6.83
CA SER A 79 4.33 0.59 -5.74
C SER A 79 5.52 0.51 -4.78
N PRO A 80 6.07 -0.68 -4.43
CA PRO A 80 7.16 -0.75 -3.47
C PRO A 80 8.45 -0.03 -3.93
N PRO A 81 8.95 -0.18 -5.18
CA PRO A 81 10.09 0.60 -5.65
C PRO A 81 9.87 2.12 -5.55
N ALA A 82 8.67 2.61 -5.89
CA ALA A 82 8.35 4.04 -5.79
C ALA A 82 8.33 4.54 -4.34
N LEU A 83 7.74 3.75 -3.44
CA LEU A 83 7.69 4.07 -2.01
C LEU A 83 9.07 3.98 -1.34
N ILE A 84 9.91 3.02 -1.75
CA ILE A 84 11.31 2.92 -1.31
C ILE A 84 12.11 4.15 -1.77
N ALA A 85 11.94 4.59 -3.02
CA ALA A 85 12.61 5.79 -3.52
C ALA A 85 12.17 7.08 -2.79
N LEU A 86 10.99 7.08 -2.18
CA LEU A 86 10.48 8.15 -1.32
C LEU A 86 10.84 7.97 0.16
N ASP A 87 11.68 6.99 0.49
CA ASP A 87 12.10 6.65 1.86
C ASP A 87 10.91 6.36 2.80
N ALA A 88 9.88 5.70 2.27
CA ALA A 88 8.67 5.41 3.03
C ALA A 88 8.94 4.47 4.22
N THR A 89 8.33 4.79 5.36
CA THR A 89 8.31 3.93 6.54
C THR A 89 7.08 3.02 6.53
N LEU A 90 7.29 1.71 6.67
CA LEU A 90 6.24 0.71 6.84
C LEU A 90 5.90 0.49 8.30
N HIS A 91 4.62 0.58 8.64
CA HIS A 91 4.11 0.28 9.98
C HIS A 91 3.48 -1.11 10.03
N LEU A 92 4.00 -1.97 10.90
CA LEU A 92 3.51 -3.33 11.13
C LEU A 92 2.82 -3.40 12.50
N ARG A 93 1.78 -4.23 12.63
CA ARG A 93 1.04 -4.42 13.87
C ARG A 93 0.75 -5.89 14.16
N LYS A 94 0.95 -6.31 15.42
CA LYS A 94 0.53 -7.61 15.95
C LYS A 94 -0.11 -7.40 17.33
N GLY A 95 -1.44 -7.50 17.41
CA GLY A 95 -2.18 -7.11 18.62
C GLY A 95 -1.91 -5.64 18.96
N ASP A 96 -1.44 -5.39 20.18
CA ASP A 96 -1.07 -4.03 20.63
C ASP A 96 0.37 -3.66 20.30
N SER A 97 1.19 -4.61 19.85
CA SER A 97 2.58 -4.34 19.45
C SER A 97 2.65 -3.73 18.06
N ARG A 98 3.49 -2.70 17.90
CA ARG A 98 3.75 -2.02 16.63
C ARG A 98 5.24 -1.96 16.34
N ARG A 99 5.59 -2.03 15.05
CA ARG A 99 6.94 -1.78 14.54
C ARG A 99 6.86 -0.75 13.42
N ALA A 100 7.90 0.05 13.28
CA ALA A 100 8.13 0.92 12.14
C ALA A 100 9.52 0.59 11.57
N ILE A 101 9.59 0.36 10.27
CA ILE A 101 10.85 0.04 9.56
C ILE A 101 10.87 0.77 8.22
N PRO A 102 12.06 1.08 7.66
CA PRO A 102 12.16 1.43 6.25
C PRO A 102 11.47 0.37 5.39
N LEU A 103 10.72 0.78 4.36
CA LEU A 103 9.98 -0.17 3.52
C LEU A 103 10.92 -1.17 2.83
N ALA A 104 12.14 -0.77 2.48
CA ALA A 104 13.13 -1.64 1.87
C ALA A 104 13.46 -2.86 2.76
N ASP A 105 13.52 -2.66 4.07
CA ASP A 105 13.88 -3.72 5.04
C ASP A 105 12.76 -4.76 5.24
N PHE A 106 11.57 -4.53 4.68
CA PHE A 106 10.48 -5.50 4.73
C PHE A 106 10.71 -6.67 3.75
N PHE A 107 11.42 -6.44 2.64
CA PHE A 107 11.67 -7.43 1.60
C PHE A 107 13.02 -8.09 1.82
N LEU A 108 13.03 -9.30 2.39
CA LEU A 108 14.27 -10.00 2.75
C LEU A 108 14.84 -10.82 1.59
N ASP A 109 13.97 -11.63 0.97
CA ASP A 109 14.29 -12.55 -0.12
C ASP A 109 13.05 -12.70 -1.02
N TYR A 110 13.22 -13.35 -2.17
CA TYR A 110 12.10 -13.73 -3.04
C TYR A 110 11.32 -14.93 -2.47
N GLY A 111 9.99 -14.82 -2.36
CA GLY A 111 9.12 -15.90 -1.85
C GLY A 111 7.62 -15.63 -2.00
#